data_AF-A0A1F7T324-F1
#
_entry.id   AF-A0A1F7T324-F1
#
_cell.length_a   1.000
_cell.length_b   1.000
_cell.length_c   1.000
_cell.angle_alpha   90.00
_cell.angle_beta   90.00
_cell.angle_gamma   90.00
#
_symmetry.space_group_name_H-M   'P 1'
#
loop_
_entity.id
_entity.type
_entity.pdbx_description
1 polymer ?
#
loop_
_entity_poly.entity_id
_entity_poly.type
_entity_poly.pdbx_seq_one_letter_code
_entity_poly.pdbx_strand_id
1 'polypeptide(L)'
;MPRLPKISDEEASEDVRRTFDGARELLGFVSNSTRTVAHSPWVVKWLIPFTTAIQRESGGLLDAKTKELAIIRTSAVNTCHF
;
A
#
# COMPACT_ATOMS: atom_id res chain seq x y z
N MET A 1 2.28 -0.06 17.52
CA MET A 1 1.47 -1.28 17.38
C MET A 1 0.12 -0.89 16.78
N PRO A 2 -0.37 -1.55 15.72
CA PRO A 2 -1.60 -1.13 15.05
C PRO A 2 -2.82 -1.39 15.94
N ARG A 3 -3.81 -0.49 15.89
CA ARG A 3 -5.09 -0.64 16.64
C ARG A 3 -5.98 -1.73 16.04
N LEU A 4 -5.87 -1.94 14.72
CA LEU A 4 -6.56 -3.01 14.01
C LEU A 4 -5.56 -4.15 13.75
N PRO A 5 -5.97 -5.41 13.92
CA PRO A 5 -5.13 -6.54 13.54
C PRO A 5 -4.92 -6.55 12.03
N LYS A 6 -3.80 -7.13 11.59
CA LYS A 6 -3.50 -7.30 10.17
C LYS A 6 -4.18 -8.58 9.69
N ILE A 7 -4.87 -8.53 8.56
CA ILE A 7 -5.48 -9.72 7.96
C ILE A 7 -4.39 -10.66 7.45
N SER A 8 -4.43 -11.93 7.89
CA SER A 8 -3.56 -13.00 7.38
C SER A 8 -4.01 -13.49 6.00
N ASP A 9 -3.21 -14.34 5.34
CA ASP A 9 -3.59 -14.88 4.04
C ASP A 9 -4.74 -15.89 4.15
N GLU A 10 -4.81 -16.59 5.29
CA GLU A 10 -5.85 -17.57 5.63
C GLU A 10 -7.19 -16.89 5.97
N GLU A 11 -7.13 -15.75 6.66
CA GLU A 11 -8.31 -14.97 7.07
C GLU A 11 -8.92 -14.14 5.92
N ALA A 12 -8.14 -13.90 4.87
CA ALA A 12 -8.57 -13.05 3.76
C ALA A 12 -9.74 -13.66 2.98
N SER A 13 -10.74 -12.84 2.67
CA SER A 13 -11.79 -13.18 1.70
C SER A 13 -11.17 -13.37 0.31
N GLU A 14 -11.91 -13.98 -0.61
CA GLU A 14 -11.45 -14.22 -1.98
C GLU A 14 -11.02 -12.91 -2.69
N ASP A 15 -11.79 -11.82 -2.52
CA ASP A 15 -11.48 -10.51 -3.11
C ASP A 15 -10.19 -9.90 -2.55
N VAL A 16 -9.98 -10.04 -1.24
CA VAL A 16 -8.77 -9.55 -0.57
C VAL A 16 -7.56 -10.39 -0.98
N ARG A 17 -7.71 -11.72 -1.10
CA ARG A 17 -6.65 -12.60 -1.61
C ARG A 17 -6.19 -12.20 -3.00
N ARG A 18 -7.13 -11.95 -3.93
CA ARG A 18 -6.79 -11.43 -5.27
C ARG A 18 -5.99 -10.13 -5.22
N THR A 19 -6.34 -9.24 -4.29
CA THR A 19 -5.59 -7.99 -4.08
C THR A 19 -4.18 -8.27 -3.53
N PHE A 20 -4.03 -9.22 -2.59
CA PHE A 20 -2.74 -9.62 -2.03
C PHE A 20 -1.84 -10.29 -3.08
N ASP A 21 -2.41 -11.11 -3.95
CA ASP A 21 -1.68 -11.76 -5.04
C ASP A 21 -1.12 -10.71 -6.02
N GLY A 22 -1.95 -9.73 -6.42
CA GLY A 22 -1.49 -8.59 -7.23
C GLY A 22 -0.42 -7.75 -6.53
N ALA A 23 -0.51 -7.59 -5.20
CA ALA A 23 0.53 -6.93 -4.41
C ALA A 23 1.86 -7.69 -4.49
N ARG A 24 1.84 -9.02 -4.34
CA ARG A 24 3.04 -9.86 -4.41
C ARG A 24 3.65 -9.83 -5.81
N GLU A 25 2.84 -9.87 -6.86
CA GLU A 25 3.33 -9.78 -8.23
C GLU A 25 4.03 -8.44 -8.51
N LEU A 26 3.45 -7.33 -8.04
CA LEU A 26 3.94 -5.98 -8.33
C LEU A 26 5.06 -5.49 -7.40
N LEU A 27 5.03 -5.91 -6.13
CA LEU A 27 5.90 -5.41 -5.06
C LEU A 27 6.83 -6.49 -4.49
N GLY A 28 6.57 -7.78 -4.73
CA GLY A 28 7.26 -8.91 -4.12
C GLY A 28 6.74 -9.31 -2.74
N PHE A 29 5.85 -8.52 -2.14
CA PHE A 29 5.28 -8.78 -0.80
C PHE A 29 3.94 -8.06 -0.59
N VAL A 30 3.22 -8.44 0.46
CA VAL A 30 2.01 -7.72 0.92
C VAL A 30 2.39 -6.83 2.11
N SER A 31 2.29 -5.51 1.94
CA SER A 31 2.67 -4.58 3.02
C SER A 31 1.74 -4.69 4.24
N ASN A 32 2.27 -4.39 5.43
CA ASN A 32 1.45 -4.32 6.65
C ASN A 32 0.31 -3.29 6.52
N SER A 33 0.50 -2.22 5.75
CA SER A 33 -0.53 -1.20 5.50
C SER A 33 -1.67 -1.79 4.68
N THR A 34 -1.34 -2.49 3.59
CA THR A 34 -2.32 -3.24 2.76
C THR A 34 -3.11 -4.24 3.61
N ARG A 35 -2.44 -5.02 4.47
CA ARG A 35 -3.12 -5.98 5.37
C ARG A 35 -4.04 -5.32 6.40
N THR A 36 -3.74 -4.09 6.80
CA THR A 36 -4.56 -3.33 7.75
C THR A 36 -5.76 -2.69 7.04
N VAL A 37 -5.56 -2.13 5.84
CA VAL A 37 -6.66 -1.54 5.04
C VAL A 37 -7.61 -2.61 4.49
N ALA A 38 -7.17 -3.87 4.39
CA ALA A 38 -7.95 -4.99 3.91
C ALA A 38 -9.24 -5.30 4.71
N HIS A 39 -9.40 -4.74 5.91
CA HIS A 39 -10.69 -4.71 6.63
C HIS A 39 -11.80 -4.01 5.81
N SER A 40 -11.43 -3.19 4.83
CA SER A 40 -12.33 -2.68 3.79
C SER A 40 -11.87 -3.22 2.42
N PRO A 41 -12.46 -4.33 1.94
CA PRO A 41 -12.12 -4.94 0.65
C PRO A 41 -12.26 -3.97 -0.52
N TRP A 42 -13.27 -3.09 -0.47
CA TRP A 42 -13.50 -2.11 -1.52
C TRP A 42 -12.40 -1.05 -1.59
N VAL A 43 -11.84 -0.64 -0.45
CA VAL A 43 -10.75 0.33 -0.40
C VAL A 43 -9.42 -0.30 -0.81
N VAL A 44 -9.07 -1.47 -0.24
CA VAL A 44 -7.76 -2.09 -0.48
C VAL A 44 -7.55 -2.45 -1.95
N LYS A 45 -8.63 -2.83 -2.65
CA LYS A 45 -8.62 -3.13 -4.09
C LYS A 45 -8.06 -1.98 -4.95
N TRP A 46 -8.33 -0.74 -4.55
CA TRP A 46 -7.90 0.46 -5.31
C TRP A 46 -6.58 1.04 -4.82
N LEU A 47 -6.17 0.73 -3.59
CA LEU A 47 -5.02 1.36 -2.96
C LEU A 47 -3.71 1.08 -3.70
N ILE A 48 -3.44 -0.19 -4.06
CA ILE A 48 -2.17 -0.58 -4.70
C ILE A 48 -2.02 0.01 -6.11
N PRO A 49 -3.04 -0.07 -7.00
CA PRO A 49 -2.97 0.60 -8.30
C PRO A 49 -2.75 2.11 -8.14
N PHE A 50 -3.44 2.75 -7.21
CA PHE A 50 -3.31 4.18 -6.97
C PHE A 50 -1.90 4.57 -6.48
N THR A 51 -1.36 3.89 -5.47
CA THR A 51 -0.01 4.18 -4.96
C THR A 51 1.04 3.92 -6.04
N THR A 52 0.89 2.86 -6.83
CA THR A 52 1.82 2.56 -7.92
C THR A 52 1.80 3.65 -8.99
N ALA A 53 0.60 4.12 -9.36
CA ALA A 53 0.43 5.14 -10.39
C ALA A 53 1.02 6.51 -10.00
N ILE A 54 1.08 6.85 -8.70
CA ILE A 54 1.60 8.15 -8.26
C ILE A 54 3.06 8.09 -7.77
N GLN A 55 3.53 6.95 -7.25
CA GLN A 55 4.85 6.83 -6.63
C GLN A 55 5.93 6.32 -7.59
N ARG A 56 5.57 5.40 -8.51
CA ARG A 56 6.56 4.78 -9.40
C ARG A 56 6.83 5.63 -10.64
N GLU A 57 7.69 5.12 -11.51
CA GLU A 57 7.91 5.64 -12.86
C GLU A 57 6.72 5.28 -13.75
N SER A 58 5.63 6.03 -13.58
CA SER A 58 4.32 5.76 -14.15
C SER A 58 3.82 6.92 -15.02
N GLY A 59 4.74 7.60 -15.70
CA GLY A 59 4.42 8.68 -16.66
C GLY A 59 4.18 10.06 -16.04
N GLY A 60 4.52 10.24 -14.77
CA GLY A 60 4.49 11.56 -14.12
C GLY A 60 5.71 12.42 -14.47
N LEU A 61 5.62 13.73 -14.19
CA LEU A 61 6.69 14.71 -14.47
C LEU A 61 7.91 14.56 -13.55
N LEU A 62 7.73 13.94 -12.38
CA LEU A 62 8.77 13.75 -11.37
C LEU A 62 9.26 12.31 -11.39
N ASP A 63 10.56 12.13 -11.22
CA ASP A 63 11.15 10.81 -10.99
C ASP A 63 10.69 10.21 -9.65
N ALA A 64 10.80 8.89 -9.54
CA ALA A 64 10.42 8.11 -8.37
C ALA A 64 11.18 8.56 -7.12
N LYS A 65 12.46 8.90 -7.25
CA LYS A 65 13.30 9.34 -6.12
C LYS A 65 12.76 10.63 -5.49
N THR A 66 12.37 11.59 -6.31
CA THR A 66 11.83 12.88 -5.88
C THR A 66 10.48 12.70 -5.20
N LYS A 67 9.63 11.83 -5.74
CA LYS A 67 8.35 11.46 -5.12
C LYS A 67 8.56 10.82 -3.74
N GLU A 68 9.50 9.88 -3.62
CA GLU A 68 9.83 9.25 -2.34
C GLU A 68 10.39 10.24 -1.31
N LEU A 69 11.24 11.18 -1.72
CA LEU A 69 11.71 12.25 -0.83
C LEU A 69 10.56 13.11 -0.30
N ALA A 70 9.57 13.41 -1.14
CA ALA A 70 8.37 14.11 -0.72
C ALA A 70 7.54 13.28 0.29
N ILE A 71 7.41 11.97 0.07
CA ILE A 71 6.72 11.05 1.00
C ILE A 71 7.43 11.00 2.35
N ILE A 72 8.76 10.86 2.37
CA ILE A 72 9.55 10.85 3.60
C ILE A 72 9.41 12.18 4.35
N ARG A 73 9.55 13.31 3.65
CA ARG A 73 9.47 14.64 4.28
C ARG A 73 8.09 14.90 4.87
N THR A 74 7.03 14.57 4.14
CA THR A 74 5.65 14.74 4.63
C THR A 74 5.35 13.82 5.80
N SER A 75 5.83 12.56 5.76
CA SER A 75 5.69 11.62 6.88
C SER A 75 6.41 12.11 8.14
N ALA A 76 7.61 12.67 7.99
CA ALA A 76 8.37 13.22 9.12
C ALA A 76 7.68 14.43 9.77
N VAL A 77 7.18 15.38 8.95
CA VAL A 77 6.44 16.55 9.45
C VAL A 77 5.12 16.14 10.12
N ASN A 78 4.47 15.09 9.63
CA ASN A 78 3.24 14.56 10.22
C ASN A 78 3.48 13.56 11.35
N THR A 79 4.72 13.32 11.77
CA THR A 79 5.05 12.32 12.82
C THR A 79 4.43 10.94 12.54
N CYS A 80 4.42 10.53 11.27
CA CYS A 80 3.85 9.25 10.86
C CYS A 80 4.86 8.12 11.13
N HIS A 81 4.75 7.51 12.31
CA HIS A 81 5.57 6.38 12.73
C HIS A 81 4.86 5.07 12.37
N PHE A 82 5.10 4.58 11.16
CA PHE A 82 4.61 3.28 10.70
C PHE A 82 5.45 2.12 11.26
#